data_AF-A0A962N4M7-F1
#
_entry.id   AF-A0A962N4M7-F1
#
_cell.length_a   1.000
_cell.length_b   1.000
_cell.length_c   1.000
_cell.angle_alpha   90.00
_cell.angle_beta   90.00
_cell.angle_gamma   90.00
#
_symmetry.space_group_name_H-M   'P 1'
#
loop_
_entity.id
_entity.type
_entity.pdbx_description
1 polymer ?
#
loop_
_entity_poly.entity_id
_entity_poly.type
_entity_poly.pdbx_seq_one_letter_code
_entity_poly.pdbx_strand_id
1 'polypeptide(L)' 'EAGMAKLFGSEAGVENSLEAMRIFGGYSYSIEYDVERLYRDAPLMCIGEGTNEMQRIIIARQLLERNAI' A
#
# COMPACT_ATOMS: atom_id res chain seq x y z
N GLU A 1 -13.89 -7.40 -5.09
CA GLU A 1 -12.58 -7.85 -5.61
C GLU A 1 -11.60 -6.70 -5.86
N ALA A 2 -11.90 -5.70 -6.69
CA ALA A 2 -10.98 -4.59 -6.96
C ALA A 2 -10.48 -3.85 -5.69
N GLY A 3 -11.37 -3.56 -4.72
CA GLY A 3 -10.97 -2.94 -3.45
C GLY A 3 -10.01 -3.81 -2.62
N MET A 4 -10.16 -5.14 -2.67
CA MET A 4 -9.25 -6.07 -2.00
C MET A 4 -7.86 -6.04 -2.65
N ALA A 5 -7.80 -5.99 -3.98
CA ALA A 5 -6.54 -5.88 -4.71
C ALA A 5 -5.82 -4.55 -4.42
N LYS A 6 -6.56 -3.43 -4.40
CA LYS A 6 -6.00 -2.12 -4.06
C LYS A 6 -5.46 -2.09 -2.63
N LEU A 7 -6.23 -2.59 -1.66
CA LEU A 7 -5.82 -2.66 -0.26
C LEU A 7 -4.54 -3.48 -0.11
N PHE A 8 -4.54 -4.71 -0.64
CA PHE A 8 -3.39 -5.61 -0.56
C PHE A 8 -2.15 -5.04 -1.25
N GLY A 9 -2.28 -4.56 -2.48
CA GLY A 9 -1.16 -4.04 -3.26
C GLY A 9 -0.54 -2.78 -2.67
N SER A 10 -1.36 -1.87 -2.13
CA SER A 10 -0.85 -0.63 -1.52
C SER A 10 -0.13 -0.87 -0.20
N GLU A 11 -0.65 -1.72 0.69
CA GLU A 11 0.03 -2.09 1.94
C GLU A 11 1.34 -2.82 1.67
N ALA A 12 1.33 -3.77 0.74
CA ALA A 12 2.55 -4.47 0.30
C ALA A 12 3.58 -3.51 -0.32
N GLY A 13 3.15 -2.50 -1.09
CA GLY A 13 4.04 -1.49 -1.66
C GLY A 13 4.78 -0.68 -0.60
N VAL A 14 4.08 -0.27 0.47
CA VAL A 14 4.70 0.44 1.60
C VAL A 14 5.68 -0.47 2.35
N GLU A 15 5.29 -1.70 2.65
CA GLU A 15 6.16 -2.66 3.34
C GLU A 15 7.44 -2.97 2.53
N ASN A 16 7.28 -3.28 1.25
CA ASN A 16 8.39 -3.65 0.37
C ASN A 16 9.33 -2.47 0.11
N SER A 17 8.81 -1.26 -0.06
CA SER A 17 9.66 -0.07 -0.26
C SER A 17 10.47 0.25 1.01
N LEU A 18 9.87 0.10 2.20
CA LEU A 18 10.58 0.24 3.46
C LEU A 18 11.66 -0.83 3.64
N GLU A 19 11.39 -2.08 3.27
CA GLU A 19 12.39 -3.14 3.35
C GLU A 19 13.54 -2.93 2.35
N ALA A 20 13.23 -2.44 1.14
CA ALA A 20 14.25 -2.03 0.18
C ALA A 20 15.17 -0.94 0.74
N MET A 21 14.62 0.03 1.48
CA MET A 21 15.42 1.05 2.19
C MET A 21 16.42 0.38 3.16
N ARG A 22 15.97 -0.61 3.94
CA ARG A 22 16.85 -1.33 4.88
C ARG A 22 17.95 -2.10 4.17
N ILE A 23 17.63 -2.81 3.09
CA ILE A 23 18.59 -3.60 2.30
C ILE A 23 19.69 -2.71 1.72
N PHE A 24 19.33 -1.52 1.23
CA PHE A 24 20.29 -0.55 0.67
C PHE A 24 21.11 0.19 1.75
N GLY A 25 20.70 0.10 3.02
CA GLY A 25 21.39 0.74 4.15
C GLY A 25 21.49 2.26 3.97
N GLY A 26 22.64 2.85 4.31
CA GLY A 26 22.82 4.30 4.22
C GLY A 26 22.66 4.87 2.80
N TYR A 27 22.93 4.07 1.76
CA TYR A 27 22.76 4.50 0.37
C TYR A 27 21.30 4.74 0.01
N SER A 28 20.37 4.11 0.73
CA SER A 28 18.94 4.27 0.47
C SER A 28 18.43 5.68 0.75
N TYR A 29 19.19 6.51 1.47
CA TYR A 29 18.84 7.90 1.73
C TYR A 29 19.42 8.87 0.70
N SER A 30 20.29 8.38 -0.20
CA SER A 30 20.81 9.18 -1.30
C SER A 30 19.82 9.23 -2.44
N ILE A 31 19.59 10.43 -2.98
CA ILE A 31 18.77 10.66 -4.18
C ILE A 31 19.40 10.12 -5.47
N GLU A 32 20.65 9.62 -5.39
CA GLU A 32 21.30 8.91 -6.49
C GLU A 32 20.73 7.50 -6.71
N TYR A 33 20.01 6.95 -5.73
CA TYR A 33 19.34 5.65 -5.82
C TYR A 33 17.82 5.84 -5.81
N ASP A 34 17.12 5.16 -6.72
CA ASP A 34 15.66 5.31 -6.86
C ASP A 34 14.84 4.82 -5.66
N VAL A 35 15.44 4.05 -4.74
CA VAL A 35 14.73 3.43 -3.61
C VAL A 35 14.07 4.46 -2.69
N GLU A 36 14.70 5.62 -2.49
CA GLU A 36 14.14 6.70 -1.68
C GLU A 36 12.86 7.26 -2.30
N ARG A 37 12.84 7.40 -3.63
CA ARG A 37 11.66 7.85 -4.37
C ARG A 37 10.54 6.84 -4.26
N LEU A 38 10.84 5.54 -4.45
CA LEU A 38 9.84 4.48 -4.32
C LEU A 38 9.22 4.43 -2.92
N TYR A 39 10.02 4.65 -1.88
CA TYR A 39 9.53 4.77 -0.50
C TYR A 39 8.61 5.99 -0.31
N ARG A 40 8.95 7.14 -0.90
CA ARG A 40 8.09 8.34 -0.84
C ARG A 40 6.79 8.19 -1.62
N ASP A 41 6.80 7.47 -2.74
CA ASP A 41 5.64 7.31 -3.60
C ASP A 41 4.64 6.28 -3.05
N ALA A 42 5.10 5.21 -2.40
CA ALA A 42 4.25 4.11 -1.94
C ALA A 42 3.06 4.54 -1.04
N PRO A 43 3.23 5.46 -0.05
CA PRO A 43 2.13 5.93 0.79
C PRO A 43 0.98 6.58 0.02
N LEU A 44 1.23 7.17 -1.16
CA LEU A 44 0.17 7.78 -1.97
C LEU A 44 -0.91 6.77 -2.33
N MET A 45 -0.54 5.51 -2.61
CA MET A 45 -1.49 4.46 -2.93
C MET A 45 -2.38 4.11 -1.73
N CYS A 46 -1.92 4.33 -0.49
CA CYS A 46 -2.71 4.08 0.71
C CYS A 46 -3.76 5.17 0.99
N ILE A 47 -3.54 6.41 0.54
CA ILE A 47 -4.38 7.57 0.91
C ILE A 47 -5.03 8.32 -0.26
N GLY A 48 -4.40 8.32 -1.45
CA GLY A 48 -4.75 9.21 -2.57
C GLY A 48 -5.96 8.77 -3.39
N GLU A 49 -6.21 7.47 -3.51
CA GLU A 49 -7.31 6.90 -4.30
C GLU A 49 -8.38 6.25 -3.41
N GLY A 50 -8.70 6.96 -2.31
CA GLY A 50 -9.51 6.43 -1.22
C GLY A 50 -8.66 5.66 -0.22
N THR A 51 -8.82 6.00 1.06
CA THR A 51 -7.96 5.48 2.11
C THR A 51 -8.15 3.97 2.31
N ASN A 52 -7.12 3.29 2.81
CA ASN A 52 -7.19 1.86 3.08
C ASN A 52 -8.24 1.53 4.17
N GLU A 53 -8.50 2.43 5.11
CA GLU A 53 -9.58 2.29 6.10
C GLU A 53 -10.95 2.28 5.40
N MET A 54 -11.16 3.21 4.44
CA MET A 54 -12.38 3.23 3.64
C MET A 54 -12.53 1.97 2.79
N GLN A 55 -11.44 1.47 2.20
CA GLN A 55 -11.46 0.21 1.46
C GLN A 55 -11.85 -0.97 2.35
N ARG A 56 -11.31 -1.07 3.57
CA ARG A 56 -11.69 -2.12 4.54
C ARG A 56 -13.20 -2.10 4.84
N ILE A 57 -13.79 -0.92 5.04
CA ILE A 57 -15.23 -0.77 5.28
C ILE A 57 -16.04 -1.24 4.06
N ILE A 58 -15.67 -0.82 2.86
CA ILE A 58 -16.35 -1.20 1.62
C ILE A 58 -16.27 -2.72 1.40
N ILE A 59 -15.09 -3.32 1.60
CA ILE A 59 -14.87 -4.76 1.49
C ILE A 59 -15.73 -5.51 2.50
N ALA A 60 -15.76 -5.07 3.77
CA ALA A 60 -16.58 -5.70 4.80
C ALA A 60 -18.07 -5.71 4.44
N ARG A 61 -18.59 -4.59 3.93
CA ARG A 61 -19.99 -4.50 3.46
C ARG A 61 -20.26 -5.46 2.30
N GLN A 62 -19.36 -5.50 1.31
CA GLN A 62 -19.48 -6.42 0.17
C GLN A 62 -19.44 -7.89 0.62
N LEU A 63 -18.64 -8.24 1.62
CA LEU A 63 -18.59 -9.60 2.17
C LEU A 63 -19.90 -9.98 2.88
N LEU A 64 -20.50 -9.07 3.65
CA LEU A 64 -21.79 -9.30 4.29
C LEU A 64 -22.91 -9.50 3.27
N GLU A 65 -22.96 -8.67 2.23
CA GLU A 65 -23.96 -8.77 1.16
C GLU A 65 -23.82 -10.07 0.36
N ARG A 66 -22.59 -10.50 0.06
CA ARG A 66 -22.31 -11.74 -0.68
C ARG A 66 -22.62 -13.02 0.12
N ASN A 67 -22.60 -12.95 1.45
CA ASN A 67 -22.83 -14.08 2.36
C ASN A 67 -24.14 -13.95 3.14
N ALA A 68 -25.09 -13.13 2.67
CA ALA A 68 -26.40 -13.02 3.30
C ALA A 68 -27.12 -14.38 3.22
N ILE A 69 -27.56 -14.88 4.39
CA ILE A 69 -28.37 -16.10 4.54
C ILE A 69 -29.84 -15.75 4.31
#